data_AF-A0A9W8JND3-F1
#
_entry.id   AF-A0A9W8JND3-F1
#
_cell.length_a   1.000
_cell.length_b   1.000
_cell.length_c   1.000
_cell.angle_alpha   90.00
_cell.angle_beta   90.00
_cell.angle_gamma   90.00
#
_symmetry.space_group_name_H-M   'P 1'
#
loop_
_entity.id
_entity.type
_entity.pdbx_description
1 polymer ?
#
loop_
_entity_poly.entity_id
_entity_poly.type
_entity_poly.pdbx_seq_one_letter_code
_entity_poly.pdbx_strand_id
1 'polypeptide(L)'
;MADTYVQLTIDDSSPSVAYSPFRDTLGAPNPTAGWNPYYDPNGYAASPGQLANGTSLHITSLNGAALAVQWTGTGVQLFGNTTNAAYTVALDGVPISPFPNASTTATSPAPSASSASGLLADIQGLPDVPHTITLTALISSGSTSGSSMLVFDRAVVLSSPVPTSK
;
A
#
# COMPACT_ATOMS: atom_id res chain seq x y z
N MET A 1 17.32 4.22 27.41
CA MET A 1 16.41 3.06 27.28
C MET A 1 16.15 2.93 25.79
N ALA A 2 16.51 1.83 25.15
CA ALA A 2 16.15 1.62 23.75
C ALA A 2 14.66 1.29 23.71
N ASP A 3 13.86 2.10 23.00
CA ASP A 3 12.46 1.78 22.77
C ASP A 3 12.41 0.44 22.03
N THR A 4 11.91 -0.58 22.72
CA THR A 4 11.68 -1.89 22.13
C THR A 4 10.34 -1.81 21.43
N TYR A 5 10.27 -2.14 20.14
CA TYR A 5 9.03 -2.21 19.37
C TYR A 5 8.91 -3.59 18.75
N VAL A 6 7.67 -4.05 18.55
CA VAL A 6 7.37 -5.26 17.79
C VAL A 6 7.05 -4.85 16.36
N GLN A 7 7.74 -5.48 15.41
CA GLN A 7 7.52 -5.27 13.98
C GLN A 7 6.75 -6.46 13.41
N LEU A 8 5.67 -6.18 12.69
CA LEU A 8 4.88 -7.18 11.97
C LEU A 8 4.78 -6.78 10.49
N THR A 9 4.95 -7.75 9.61
CA THR A 9 4.72 -7.56 8.17
C THR A 9 3.32 -8.03 7.82
N ILE A 10 2.55 -7.15 7.19
CA ILE A 10 1.26 -7.42 6.55
C ILE A 10 1.51 -7.49 5.05
N ASP A 11 1.46 -8.71 4.51
CA ASP A 11 1.64 -9.00 3.08
C ASP A 11 0.46 -8.48 2.23
N ASP A 12 0.67 -8.21 0.93
CA ASP A 12 -0.39 -7.76 0.02
C ASP A 12 -1.58 -8.72 -0.05
N SER A 13 -1.32 -10.02 0.14
CA SER A 13 -2.34 -11.06 0.15
C SER A 13 -3.03 -11.26 1.51
N SER A 14 -2.65 -10.48 2.53
CA SER A 14 -3.19 -10.61 3.89
C SER A 14 -4.67 -10.20 3.96
N PRO A 15 -5.51 -10.92 4.74
CA PRO A 15 -6.92 -10.56 4.95
C PRO A 15 -7.11 -9.24 5.71
N SER A 16 -6.05 -8.67 6.28
CA SER A 16 -6.06 -7.34 6.90
C SER A 16 -5.92 -6.18 5.90
N VAL A 17 -5.73 -6.49 4.62
CA VAL A 17 -5.71 -5.54 3.52
C VAL A 17 -7.03 -5.60 2.77
N ALA A 18 -7.71 -4.45 2.66
CA ALA A 18 -8.95 -4.32 1.91
C ALA A 18 -8.70 -3.52 0.62
N TYR A 19 -9.08 -4.09 -0.52
CA TYR A 19 -8.94 -3.45 -1.83
C TYR A 19 -10.30 -3.00 -2.38
N SER A 20 -10.35 -1.80 -2.96
CA SER A 20 -11.56 -1.24 -3.56
C SER A 20 -11.27 -0.48 -4.87
N PRO A 21 -11.96 -0.79 -5.97
CA PRO A 21 -12.77 -1.99 -6.17
C PRO A 21 -11.87 -3.24 -6.22
N PHE A 22 -12.35 -4.32 -5.61
CA PHE A 22 -11.70 -5.62 -5.72
C PHE A 22 -11.95 -6.22 -7.12
N ARG A 23 -10.87 -6.68 -7.77
CA ARG A 23 -10.89 -7.24 -9.12
C ARG A 23 -9.94 -8.44 -9.25
N ASP A 24 -9.88 -9.32 -8.25
CA ASP A 24 -9.40 -10.68 -8.51
C ASP A 24 -10.53 -11.46 -9.20
N THR A 25 -10.50 -11.47 -10.53
CA THR A 25 -11.62 -12.02 -11.31
C THR A 25 -11.54 -13.53 -11.54
N LEU A 26 -10.59 -14.26 -10.91
CA LEU A 26 -10.37 -15.69 -11.17
C LEU A 26 -10.32 -16.01 -12.70
N GLY A 27 -9.91 -15.02 -13.49
CA GLY A 27 -10.02 -14.90 -14.94
C GLY A 27 -9.07 -13.83 -15.43
N ALA A 28 -9.20 -13.36 -16.69
CA ALA A 28 -8.24 -12.44 -17.27
C ALA A 28 -8.08 -11.14 -16.43
N PRO A 29 -6.84 -10.74 -16.08
CA PRO A 29 -6.59 -9.57 -15.25
C PRO A 29 -7.09 -8.29 -15.91
N ASN A 30 -7.64 -7.38 -15.10
CA ASN A 30 -8.07 -6.06 -15.56
C ASN A 30 -7.68 -4.96 -14.56
N PRO A 31 -6.41 -4.51 -14.58
CA PRO A 31 -5.93 -3.47 -13.67
C PRO A 31 -6.61 -2.12 -13.87
N THR A 32 -7.23 -1.88 -15.04
CA THR A 32 -8.00 -0.65 -15.29
C THR A 32 -9.39 -0.65 -14.65
N ALA A 33 -9.82 -1.78 -14.10
CA ALA A 33 -11.12 -1.90 -13.44
C ALA A 33 -11.03 -2.09 -11.92
N GLY A 34 -9.82 -2.19 -11.35
CA GLY A 34 -9.59 -2.38 -9.91
C GLY A 34 -8.22 -2.97 -9.58
N TRP A 35 -8.07 -3.52 -8.38
CA TRP A 35 -6.85 -4.18 -7.92
C TRP A 35 -6.79 -5.64 -8.37
N ASN A 36 -5.65 -6.04 -8.91
CA ASN A 36 -5.40 -7.41 -9.39
C ASN A 36 -4.09 -7.94 -8.78
N PRO A 37 -4.03 -9.23 -8.42
CA PRO A 37 -2.80 -9.87 -8.00
C PRO A 37 -1.83 -10.03 -9.18
N TYR A 38 -0.55 -9.78 -8.94
CA TYR A 38 0.55 -9.89 -9.89
C TYR A 38 1.75 -10.53 -9.19
N TYR A 39 2.49 -11.36 -9.90
CA TYR A 39 3.65 -12.05 -9.36
C TYR A 39 4.89 -11.69 -10.16
N ASP A 40 5.85 -10.97 -9.59
CA ASP A 40 7.07 -10.59 -10.31
C ASP A 40 8.09 -11.74 -10.28
N PRO A 41 8.59 -12.25 -11.42
CA PRO A 41 8.45 -11.75 -12.80
C PRO A 41 7.38 -12.44 -13.67
N ASN A 42 6.62 -13.37 -13.12
CA ASN A 42 5.68 -14.24 -13.85
C ASN A 42 4.42 -13.54 -14.40
N GLY A 43 4.08 -12.36 -13.91
CA GLY A 43 2.89 -11.62 -14.31
C GLY A 43 1.62 -12.02 -13.57
N TYR A 44 0.48 -11.86 -14.25
CA TYR A 44 -0.84 -12.21 -13.73
C TYR A 44 -1.13 -13.71 -13.88
N ALA A 45 -1.91 -14.27 -12.95
CA ALA A 45 -2.47 -15.60 -13.14
C ALA A 45 -3.47 -15.58 -14.31
N ALA A 46 -3.37 -16.57 -15.21
CA ALA A 46 -4.29 -16.72 -16.35
C ALA A 46 -5.44 -17.69 -16.08
N SER A 47 -5.32 -18.52 -15.03
CA SER A 47 -6.32 -19.52 -14.65
C SER A 47 -6.26 -19.83 -13.15
N PRO A 48 -7.39 -20.19 -12.51
CA PRO A 48 -7.40 -20.65 -11.12
C PRO A 48 -6.48 -21.85 -10.89
N GLY A 49 -5.76 -21.85 -9.76
CA GLY A 49 -4.84 -22.93 -9.39
C GLY A 49 -3.49 -22.90 -10.12
N GLN A 50 -3.24 -21.90 -10.98
CA GLN A 50 -1.91 -21.67 -11.53
C GLN A 50 -0.95 -21.29 -10.40
N LEU A 51 0.13 -22.06 -10.26
CA LEU A 51 1.19 -21.74 -9.32
C LEU A 51 1.93 -20.51 -9.82
N ALA A 52 1.91 -19.46 -9.00
CA ALA A 52 2.80 -18.34 -9.18
C ALA A 52 4.18 -18.65 -8.57
N ASN A 53 5.22 -18.09 -9.17
CA ASN A 53 6.56 -18.07 -8.61
C ASN A 53 7.03 -16.60 -8.61
N GLY A 54 7.65 -16.16 -7.53
CA GLY A 54 8.11 -14.79 -7.36
C GLY A 54 7.42 -14.01 -6.25
N THR A 55 7.61 -12.69 -6.25
CA THR A 55 7.06 -11.79 -5.24
C THR A 55 5.60 -11.46 -5.56
N SER A 56 4.71 -11.69 -4.59
CA SER A 56 3.31 -11.30 -4.66
C SER A 56 3.17 -9.79 -4.58
N LEU A 57 2.33 -9.21 -5.42
CA LEU A 57 2.04 -7.80 -5.51
C LEU A 57 0.55 -7.61 -5.85
N HIS A 58 -0.02 -6.48 -5.43
CA HIS A 58 -1.32 -6.01 -5.92
C HIS A 58 -1.15 -4.74 -6.74
N ILE A 59 -1.72 -4.74 -7.96
CA ILE A 59 -1.53 -3.67 -8.94
C ILE A 59 -2.88 -3.11 -9.38
N THR A 60 -2.93 -1.78 -9.55
CA THR A 60 -4.04 -1.10 -10.21
C THR A 60 -3.58 -0.02 -11.19
N SER A 61 -4.34 0.12 -12.27
CA SER A 61 -4.28 1.23 -13.23
C SER A 61 -5.57 2.07 -13.20
N LEU A 62 -6.46 1.84 -12.22
CA LEU A 62 -7.71 2.56 -12.08
C LEU A 62 -7.53 3.80 -11.18
N ASN A 63 -7.85 4.97 -11.73
CA ASN A 63 -7.92 6.20 -10.94
C ASN A 63 -8.97 6.09 -9.83
N GLY A 64 -8.63 6.49 -8.62
CA GLY A 64 -9.51 6.42 -7.45
C GLY A 64 -9.61 5.02 -6.84
N ALA A 65 -8.95 4.00 -7.39
CA ALA A 65 -8.81 2.73 -6.70
C ALA A 65 -8.01 2.93 -5.41
N ALA A 66 -8.47 2.31 -4.33
CA ALA A 66 -7.90 2.47 -3.00
C ALA A 66 -7.64 1.12 -2.34
N LEU A 67 -6.66 1.08 -1.46
CA LEU A 67 -6.48 0.00 -0.49
C LEU A 67 -6.47 0.56 0.93
N ALA A 68 -6.84 -0.26 1.89
CA ALA A 68 -6.77 0.06 3.31
C ALA A 68 -6.08 -1.05 4.09
N VAL A 69 -5.16 -0.69 4.97
CA VAL A 69 -4.51 -1.61 5.91
C VAL A 69 -4.93 -1.22 7.33
N GLN A 70 -5.38 -2.21 8.11
CA GLN A 70 -5.76 -2.03 9.50
C GLN A 70 -4.73 -2.68 10.42
N TRP A 71 -4.33 -1.97 11.48
CA TRP A 71 -3.43 -2.51 12.50
C TRP A 71 -3.67 -1.83 13.85
N THR A 72 -3.16 -2.41 14.92
CA THR A 72 -3.01 -1.73 16.22
C THR A 72 -1.53 -1.49 16.44
N GLY A 73 -1.12 -0.25 16.63
CA GLY A 73 0.31 0.04 16.72
C GLY A 73 0.68 1.51 16.71
N THR A 74 1.98 1.77 16.76
CA THR A 74 2.59 3.09 16.87
C THR A 74 3.19 3.61 15.56
N GLY A 75 3.19 2.81 14.49
CA GLY A 75 3.70 3.24 13.21
C GLY A 75 3.41 2.26 12.08
N VAL A 76 3.56 2.74 10.85
CA VAL A 76 3.38 1.97 9.62
C VAL A 76 4.29 2.47 8.51
N GLN A 77 4.88 1.53 7.78
CA GLN A 77 5.55 1.77 6.51
C GLN A 77 4.81 1.00 5.41
N LEU A 78 4.51 1.66 4.29
CA LEU A 78 3.90 1.04 3.13
C LEU A 78 4.95 0.85 2.04
N PHE A 79 5.04 -0.35 1.48
CA PHE A 79 5.97 -0.71 0.42
C PHE A 79 5.23 -1.01 -0.88
N GLY A 80 5.85 -0.63 -2.00
CA GLY A 80 5.32 -0.78 -3.34
C GLY A 80 6.00 0.14 -4.33
N ASN A 81 5.31 0.48 -5.42
CA ASN A 81 5.87 1.32 -6.47
C ASN A 81 4.80 2.09 -7.23
N THR A 82 5.21 3.16 -7.92
CA THR A 82 4.39 3.91 -8.86
C THR A 82 5.10 4.01 -10.20
N THR A 83 4.39 3.71 -11.29
CA THR A 83 4.84 3.99 -12.64
C THR A 83 3.89 5.04 -13.22
N ASN A 84 4.38 6.24 -13.56
CA ASN A 84 3.56 7.33 -14.13
C ASN A 84 2.22 7.57 -13.41
N ALA A 85 2.22 7.45 -12.09
CA ALA A 85 1.05 7.58 -11.23
C ALA A 85 1.43 8.35 -9.96
N ALA A 86 0.44 9.01 -9.37
CA ALA A 86 0.54 9.61 -8.04
C ALA A 86 -0.44 8.91 -7.09
N TYR A 87 -0.41 9.27 -5.80
CA TYR A 87 -1.35 8.76 -4.81
C TYR A 87 -1.56 9.75 -3.67
N THR A 88 -2.63 9.53 -2.92
CA THR A 88 -2.88 10.19 -1.63
C THR A 88 -2.89 9.17 -0.51
N VAL A 89 -2.52 9.61 0.70
CA VAL A 89 -2.62 8.81 1.92
C VAL A 89 -3.56 9.49 2.90
N ALA A 90 -4.39 8.69 3.56
CA ALA A 90 -5.16 9.11 4.72
C ALA A 90 -4.91 8.16 5.90
N LEU A 91 -4.80 8.71 7.10
CA LEU A 91 -4.73 7.97 8.36
C LEU A 91 -6.04 8.22 9.12
N ASP A 92 -6.73 7.15 9.49
CA ASP A 92 -8.02 7.18 10.20
C ASP A 92 -9.07 8.08 9.49
N GLY A 93 -9.04 8.07 8.15
CA GLY A 93 -9.91 8.87 7.30
C GLY A 93 -9.46 10.32 7.09
N VAL A 94 -8.37 10.76 7.73
CA VAL A 94 -7.83 12.11 7.60
C VAL A 94 -6.66 12.13 6.62
N PRO A 95 -6.71 12.95 5.54
CA PRO A 95 -5.59 13.08 4.60
C PRO A 95 -4.31 13.57 5.29
N ILE A 96 -3.18 12.93 4.99
CA ILE A 96 -1.86 13.28 5.55
C ILE A 96 -0.77 13.27 4.47
N SER A 97 0.37 13.90 4.77
CA SER A 97 1.59 13.66 3.99
C SER A 97 2.04 12.21 4.22
N PRO A 98 2.43 11.46 3.17
CA PRO A 98 2.95 10.10 3.32
C PRO A 98 4.27 10.01 4.10
N PHE A 99 4.96 11.13 4.28
CA PHE A 99 6.19 11.23 5.07
C PHE A 99 6.10 12.41 6.06
N PRO A 100 5.21 12.37 7.07
CA PRO A 100 4.97 13.50 7.96
C PRO A 100 6.17 13.84 8.84
N ASN A 101 7.05 12.86 9.09
CA ASN A 101 8.29 13.03 9.86
C ASN A 101 9.50 13.37 8.98
N ALA A 102 9.35 13.38 7.65
CA ALA A 102 10.44 13.77 6.76
C ALA A 102 10.62 15.28 6.78
N SER A 103 11.84 15.73 7.06
CA SER A 103 12.24 17.13 6.92
C SER A 103 12.19 17.50 5.43
N THR A 104 11.06 18.01 4.96
CA THR A 104 10.92 18.48 3.58
C THR A 104 10.26 19.85 3.55
N THR A 105 10.97 20.83 2.99
CA THR A 105 10.49 22.16 2.62
C THR A 105 9.63 22.14 1.34
N ALA A 106 9.05 20.99 0.99
CA ALA A 106 8.42 20.77 -0.32
C ALA A 106 6.89 20.67 -0.19
N THR A 107 6.22 21.80 -0.40
CA THR A 107 4.79 21.87 -0.74
C THR A 107 4.59 21.34 -2.17
N SER A 108 4.49 20.02 -2.35
CA SER A 108 4.05 19.43 -3.63
C SER A 108 2.84 18.51 -3.39
N PRO A 109 1.84 18.44 -4.30
CA PRO A 109 0.50 17.98 -3.94
C PRO A 109 0.30 16.46 -3.84
N ALA A 110 1.30 15.64 -4.20
CA ALA A 110 1.28 14.19 -4.01
C ALA A 110 2.71 13.64 -4.16
N PRO A 111 3.21 12.78 -3.27
CA PRO A 111 4.51 12.16 -3.49
C PRO A 111 4.44 11.09 -4.57
N SER A 112 5.50 11.01 -5.38
CA SER A 112 5.85 9.81 -6.13
C SER A 112 6.68 8.90 -5.22
N ALA A 113 6.54 7.58 -5.34
CA ALA A 113 7.34 6.63 -4.57
C ALA A 113 8.84 6.99 -4.66
N SER A 114 9.58 6.96 -3.54
CA SER A 114 11.03 7.14 -3.62
C SER A 114 11.62 5.89 -4.27
N SER A 115 11.91 5.97 -5.56
CA SER A 115 12.30 4.85 -6.43
C SER A 115 13.56 4.07 -5.99
N ALA A 116 14.28 4.54 -4.97
CA ALA A 116 15.43 3.85 -4.38
C ALA A 116 15.07 2.85 -3.27
N SER A 117 13.88 2.95 -2.64
CA SER A 117 13.50 2.12 -1.48
C SER A 117 12.17 1.39 -1.63
N GLY A 118 11.37 1.68 -2.67
CA GLY A 118 10.03 1.12 -2.81
C GLY A 118 9.08 1.55 -1.69
N LEU A 119 9.36 2.68 -1.03
CA LEU A 119 8.59 3.19 0.09
C LEU A 119 7.51 4.16 -0.42
N LEU A 120 6.26 3.89 -0.05
CA LEU A 120 5.09 4.70 -0.39
C LEU A 120 4.67 5.61 0.77
N ALA A 121 4.84 5.17 2.01
CA ALA A 121 4.56 5.97 3.19
C ALA A 121 5.41 5.50 4.37
N ASP A 122 5.73 6.40 5.29
CA ASP A 122 6.37 6.11 6.58
C ASP A 122 5.82 7.05 7.64
N ILE A 123 5.02 6.49 8.55
CA ILE A 123 4.33 7.22 9.61
C ILE A 123 4.73 6.61 10.94
N GLN A 124 5.21 7.45 11.84
CA GLN A 124 5.80 7.03 13.11
C GLN A 124 5.25 7.86 14.27
N GLY A 125 5.38 7.33 15.50
CA GLY A 125 5.02 8.05 16.72
C GLY A 125 3.50 8.19 16.92
N LEU A 126 2.72 7.27 16.37
CA LEU A 126 1.28 7.17 16.62
C LEU A 126 1.03 6.63 18.04
N PRO A 127 -0.11 6.97 18.67
CA PRO A 127 -0.56 6.27 19.88
C PRO A 127 -0.76 4.78 19.59
N ASP A 128 -0.50 3.91 20.56
CA ASP A 128 -0.67 2.46 20.36
C ASP A 128 -2.15 2.05 20.45
N VAL A 129 -2.90 2.32 19.37
CA VAL A 129 -4.35 2.08 19.24
C VAL A 129 -4.65 1.52 17.83
N PRO A 130 -5.90 1.06 17.57
CA PRO A 130 -6.29 0.68 16.23
C PRO A 130 -6.23 1.87 15.26
N HIS A 131 -5.59 1.65 14.12
CA HIS A 131 -5.43 2.59 13.02
C HIS A 131 -5.83 1.98 11.69
N THR A 132 -6.23 2.84 10.76
CA THR A 132 -6.46 2.50 9.35
C THR A 132 -5.71 3.46 8.45
N ILE A 133 -4.85 2.94 7.59
CA ILE A 133 -4.19 3.72 6.54
C ILE A 133 -4.83 3.40 5.22
N THR A 134 -5.21 4.43 4.48
CA THR A 134 -5.80 4.32 3.15
C THR A 134 -4.88 4.95 2.13
N LEU A 135 -4.56 4.19 1.09
CA LEU A 135 -3.80 4.64 -0.07
C LEU A 135 -4.75 4.72 -1.27
N THR A 136 -4.84 5.87 -1.93
CA THR A 136 -5.73 6.07 -3.10
C THR A 136 -4.92 6.44 -4.32
N ALA A 137 -5.11 5.71 -5.41
CA ALA A 137 -4.42 5.93 -6.68
C ALA A 137 -4.92 7.20 -7.38
N LEU A 138 -3.99 8.04 -7.83
CA LEU A 138 -4.23 9.17 -8.71
C LEU A 138 -3.59 8.86 -10.07
N ILE A 139 -4.42 8.43 -11.02
CA ILE A 139 -4.00 7.98 -12.35
C ILE A 139 -4.69 8.83 -13.41
N SER A 140 -3.91 9.34 -14.37
CA SER A 140 -4.45 10.22 -15.41
C SER A 140 -5.40 9.48 -16.34
N SER A 141 -6.57 10.06 -16.59
CA SER A 141 -7.55 9.53 -17.55
C SER A 141 -6.95 9.54 -18.96
N GLY A 142 -6.57 8.36 -19.47
CA GLY A 142 -5.88 8.20 -20.75
C GLY A 142 -4.73 7.20 -20.72
N SER A 143 -4.28 6.78 -19.53
CA SER A 143 -3.30 5.70 -19.41
C SER A 143 -3.89 4.37 -19.87
N THR A 144 -3.27 3.72 -20.85
CA THR A 144 -3.58 2.34 -21.21
C THR A 144 -3.10 1.40 -20.10
N SER A 145 -3.73 0.22 -19.97
CA SER A 145 -3.31 -0.84 -19.05
C SER A 145 -1.80 -1.05 -19.10
N GLY A 146 -1.10 -0.90 -17.97
CA GLY A 146 0.36 -1.08 -17.89
C GLY A 146 1.22 0.17 -18.14
N SER A 147 0.64 1.32 -18.50
CA SER A 147 1.41 2.57 -18.72
C SER A 147 1.47 3.48 -17.48
N SER A 148 0.43 3.43 -16.64
CA SER A 148 0.37 4.08 -15.33
C SER A 148 -0.17 3.10 -14.30
N MET A 149 0.55 2.92 -13.19
CA MET A 149 0.25 1.90 -12.19
C MET A 149 0.62 2.35 -10.79
N LEU A 150 -0.20 1.97 -9.83
CA LEU A 150 0.14 1.89 -8.41
C LEU A 150 0.26 0.42 -8.02
N VAL A 151 1.34 0.07 -7.34
CA VAL A 151 1.69 -1.28 -6.91
C VAL A 151 1.84 -1.27 -5.40
N PHE A 152 1.28 -2.28 -4.74
CA PHE A 152 1.44 -2.53 -3.31
C PHE A 152 2.08 -3.91 -3.09
N ASP A 153 3.05 -3.97 -2.19
CA ASP A 153 3.80 -5.20 -1.81
C ASP A 153 3.44 -5.61 -0.38
N ARG A 154 3.59 -4.70 0.58
CA ARG A 154 3.34 -4.98 1.99
C ARG A 154 3.25 -3.72 2.82
N ALA A 155 2.70 -3.87 4.02
CA ALA A 155 2.88 -2.92 5.11
C ALA A 155 3.78 -3.53 6.20
N VAL A 156 4.62 -2.71 6.80
CA VAL A 156 5.36 -3.04 8.02
C VAL A 156 4.82 -2.17 9.13
N VAL A 157 4.20 -2.79 10.13
CA VAL A 157 3.58 -2.10 11.25
C VAL A 157 4.41 -2.28 12.52
N LEU A 158 4.42 -1.22 13.34
CA LEU A 158 5.13 -1.20 14.62
C LEU A 158 4.10 -1.14 15.73
N SER A 159 4.35 -1.82 16.84
CA SER A 159 3.49 -1.80 18.04
C SER A 159 4.35 -1.83 19.31
N SER A 160 3.77 -1.43 20.44
CA SER A 160 4.48 -1.53 21.72
C SER A 160 4.54 -2.99 22.18
N PRO A 161 5.65 -3.42 22.80
CA PRO A 161 5.83 -4.80 23.26
C PRO A 161 5.02 -5.12 24.52
N VAL A 162 4.47 -4.10 25.19
CA VAL A 162 3.71 -4.25 26.43
C VAL A 162 2.28 -3.77 26.17
N PRO A 163 1.26 -4.61 26.38
CA PRO A 163 -0.12 -4.13 26.38
C PRO A 163 -0.27 -3.09 27.47
N THR A 164 -0.64 -1.87 27.10
CA THR A 164 -1.00 -0.84 28.08
C THR A 164 -2.39 -1.15 28.63
N SER A 165 -2.46 -2.14 29.52
CA SER A 165 -3.65 -2.38 30.33
C SER A 165 -3.93 -1.12 31.16
N LYS A 166 -5.07 -0.47 30.93
CA LYS A 166 -5.68 0.43 31.90
C LYS A 166 -7.05 -0.09 32.28
#